data_AF-A0A7H4MKA5-F1
#
_entry.id   AF-A0A7H4MKA5-F1
#
_cell.length_a   1.000
_cell.length_b   1.000
_cell.length_c   1.000
_cell.angle_alpha   90.00
_cell.angle_beta   90.00
_cell.angle_gamma   90.00
#
_symmetry.space_group_name_H-M   'P 1'
#
loop_
_entity.id
_entity.type
_entity.pdbx_description
1 polymer ?
#
loop_
_entity_poly.entity_id
_entity_poly.type
_entity_poly.pdbx_seq_one_letter_code
_entity_poly.pdbx_strand_id
1 'polypeptide(L)'
;MLAGLIGEIGISSRFTPDEEKSLRAAGRASAATGVPIEVHLPGWERLGHRVLDILEQEGADLRHTVLCHMNPSFADKRYQRELAQRGAFLEYDMIGMSYYYADESAQSPSDEENARAIRELIDDGYIQQILLSQDVFLKTMLTRYGGPRLWLHTQAFCSPSAAPRRQRRTT
;
A
#
# COMPACT_ATOMS: atom_id res chain seq x y z
N MET A 1 4.29 -10.69 -25.80
CA MET A 1 4.72 -10.24 -24.45
C MET A 1 3.59 -10.64 -23.51
N LEU A 2 3.88 -11.35 -22.42
CA LEU A 2 2.89 -11.73 -21.41
C LEU A 2 2.89 -10.67 -20.29
N ALA A 3 1.75 -10.47 -19.63
CA ALA A 3 1.69 -9.65 -18.43
C ALA A 3 2.52 -10.29 -17.31
N GLY A 4 3.25 -9.47 -16.55
CA GLY A 4 4.15 -9.91 -15.46
C GLY A 4 3.56 -9.82 -14.06
N LEU A 5 2.33 -9.29 -13.94
CA LEU A 5 1.61 -9.07 -12.68
C LEU A 5 0.11 -9.21 -12.96
N ILE A 6 -0.65 -9.75 -12.01
CA ILE A 6 -2.12 -9.80 -12.05
C ILE A 6 -2.64 -8.65 -11.20
N GLY A 7 -3.03 -7.54 -11.84
CA GLY A 7 -3.52 -6.36 -11.11
C GLY A 7 -3.74 -5.12 -11.99
N GLU A 8 -4.18 -4.01 -11.39
CA GLU A 8 -4.67 -3.92 -10.01
C GLU A 8 -6.08 -4.54 -9.91
N ILE A 9 -6.30 -5.47 -8.98
CA ILE A 9 -7.63 -6.07 -8.79
C ILE A 9 -8.47 -5.15 -7.91
N GLY A 10 -9.49 -4.52 -8.51
CA GLY A 10 -10.38 -3.55 -7.85
C GLY A 10 -11.28 -4.16 -6.77
N ILE A 11 -11.14 -3.69 -5.52
CA ILE A 11 -12.09 -3.91 -4.43
C ILE A 11 -12.62 -2.55 -3.96
N SER A 12 -13.94 -2.34 -3.99
CA SER A 12 -14.55 -1.14 -3.42
C SER A 12 -14.94 -1.36 -1.96
N SER A 13 -15.28 -0.28 -1.25
CA SER A 13 -15.81 -0.35 0.12
C SER A 13 -17.07 -1.21 0.24
N ARG A 14 -17.81 -1.41 -0.86
CA ARG A 14 -19.02 -2.27 -0.90
C ARG A 14 -18.70 -3.75 -1.06
N PHE A 15 -17.50 -4.13 -1.51
CA PHE A 15 -17.08 -5.50 -1.77
C PHE A 15 -18.17 -6.29 -2.52
N THR A 16 -18.48 -5.87 -3.75
CA THR A 16 -19.61 -6.40 -4.50
C THR A 16 -19.41 -7.87 -4.91
N PRO A 17 -20.47 -8.62 -5.25
CA PRO A 17 -20.34 -9.99 -5.74
C PRO A 17 -19.48 -10.10 -7.02
N ASP A 18 -19.50 -9.08 -7.87
CA ASP A 18 -18.68 -9.05 -9.09
C ASP A 18 -17.20 -8.79 -8.79
N GLU A 19 -16.90 -7.96 -7.79
CA GLU A 19 -15.54 -7.75 -7.27
C GLU A 19 -15.01 -9.03 -6.63
N GLU A 20 -15.82 -9.73 -5.83
CA GLU A 20 -15.43 -11.03 -5.25
C GLU A 20 -15.17 -12.07 -6.34
N LYS A 21 -16.03 -12.14 -7.36
CA LYS A 21 -15.83 -13.02 -8.53
C LYS A 21 -14.53 -12.70 -9.26
N SER A 22 -14.21 -11.42 -9.43
CA SER A 22 -12.96 -10.94 -10.03
C SER A 22 -11.74 -11.36 -9.20
N LEU A 23 -11.78 -11.12 -7.89
CA LEU A 23 -10.72 -11.50 -6.96
C LEU A 23 -10.47 -13.00 -6.96
N ARG A 24 -11.54 -13.81 -6.94
CA ARG A 24 -11.42 -15.27 -7.01
C ARG A 24 -10.78 -15.73 -8.31
N ALA A 25 -11.15 -15.11 -9.44
CA ALA A 25 -10.53 -15.42 -10.73
C ALA A 25 -9.04 -15.06 -10.76
N ALA A 26 -8.65 -13.91 -10.18
CA ALA A 26 -7.26 -13.50 -10.04
C ALA A 26 -6.46 -14.47 -9.16
N GLY A 27 -7.03 -14.89 -8.02
CA GLY A 27 -6.45 -15.91 -7.14
C GLY A 27 -6.14 -17.21 -7.87
N ARG A 28 -7.11 -17.76 -8.60
CA ARG A 28 -6.92 -18.96 -9.43
C ARG A 28 -5.88 -18.78 -10.52
N ALA A 29 -5.86 -17.61 -11.17
CA ALA A 29 -4.88 -17.31 -12.23
C ALA A 29 -3.45 -17.26 -11.66
N SER A 30 -3.25 -16.64 -10.50
CA SER A 30 -1.95 -16.64 -9.81
C SER A 30 -1.53 -18.04 -9.40
N ALA A 31 -2.42 -18.81 -8.76
CA ALA A 31 -2.14 -20.18 -8.35
C ALA A 31 -1.70 -21.07 -9.53
N ALA A 32 -2.34 -20.91 -10.69
CA ALA A 32 -2.02 -21.68 -11.89
C ALA A 32 -0.71 -21.26 -12.59
N THR A 33 -0.27 -20.01 -12.42
CA THR A 33 0.83 -19.42 -13.22
C THR A 33 2.07 -19.07 -12.40
N GLY A 34 1.94 -18.92 -11.08
CA GLY A 34 2.96 -18.37 -10.21
C GLY A 34 3.18 -16.86 -10.36
N VAL A 35 2.35 -16.16 -11.15
CA VAL A 35 2.43 -14.70 -11.31
C VAL A 35 1.88 -14.01 -10.05
N PRO A 36 2.59 -13.02 -9.47
CA PRO A 36 2.11 -12.28 -8.29
C PRO A 36 0.79 -11.53 -8.54
N ILE A 37 0.05 -11.25 -7.46
CA ILE A 37 -1.21 -10.50 -7.49
C ILE A 37 -1.02 -9.15 -6.81
N GLU A 38 -1.63 -8.12 -7.36
CA GLU A 38 -1.74 -6.79 -6.77
C GLU A 38 -3.23 -6.41 -6.63
N VAL A 39 -3.64 -6.02 -5.43
CA VAL A 39 -5.05 -5.76 -5.10
C VAL A 39 -5.23 -4.32 -4.62
N HIS A 40 -6.03 -3.58 -5.38
CA HIS A 40 -6.55 -2.27 -4.99
C HIS A 40 -7.47 -2.43 -3.78
N LEU A 41 -7.10 -1.84 -2.64
CA LEU A 41 -7.95 -1.81 -1.46
C LEU A 41 -8.67 -0.47 -1.32
N PRO A 42 -9.91 -0.46 -0.78
CA PRO A 42 -10.49 0.77 -0.26
C PRO A 42 -9.72 1.16 1.00
N GLY A 43 -8.67 1.99 0.85
CA GLY A 43 -7.63 2.18 1.86
C GLY A 43 -8.09 2.69 3.23
N TRP A 44 -9.23 3.38 3.29
CA TRP A 44 -9.85 3.83 4.55
C TRP A 44 -10.64 2.73 5.27
N GLU A 45 -10.96 1.63 4.60
CA GLU A 45 -11.62 0.45 5.17
C GLU A 45 -10.61 -0.59 5.70
N ARG A 46 -11.11 -1.69 6.27
CA ARG A 46 -10.30 -2.80 6.83
C ARG A 46 -10.64 -4.15 6.20
N LEU A 47 -10.62 -4.19 4.86
CA LEU A 47 -11.04 -5.37 4.09
C LEU A 47 -9.89 -6.32 3.71
N GLY A 48 -8.63 -5.99 4.03
CA GLY A 48 -7.44 -6.76 3.64
C GLY A 48 -7.49 -8.20 4.13
N HIS A 49 -8.00 -8.48 5.34
CA HIS A 49 -8.14 -9.86 5.82
C HIS A 49 -9.09 -10.67 4.93
N ARG A 50 -10.24 -10.11 4.56
CA ARG A 50 -11.21 -10.77 3.68
C ARG A 50 -10.61 -11.02 2.29
N VAL A 51 -9.85 -10.07 1.76
CA VAL A 51 -9.14 -10.23 0.48
C VAL A 51 -8.17 -11.39 0.55
N LEU A 52 -7.30 -11.43 1.57
CA LEU A 52 -6.33 -12.51 1.76
C LEU A 52 -7.00 -13.87 1.98
N ASP A 53 -8.12 -13.92 2.73
CA ASP A 53 -8.88 -15.16 2.93
C ASP A 53 -9.38 -15.74 1.60
N ILE A 54 -9.89 -14.89 0.71
CA ILE A 54 -10.38 -15.31 -0.61
C ILE A 54 -9.22 -15.78 -1.49
N LEU A 55 -8.11 -15.04 -1.52
CA LEU A 55 -6.95 -15.42 -2.33
C LEU A 55 -6.34 -16.75 -1.86
N GLU A 56 -6.21 -16.94 -0.54
CA GLU A 56 -5.74 -18.18 0.07
C GLU A 56 -6.67 -19.36 -0.23
N GLN A 57 -8.00 -19.16 -0.17
CA GLN A 57 -8.99 -20.18 -0.56
C GLN A 57 -8.86 -20.63 -2.02
N GLU A 58 -8.47 -19.72 -2.92
CA GLU A 58 -8.28 -20.01 -4.34
C GLU A 58 -6.87 -20.52 -4.68
N GLY A 59 -6.01 -20.69 -3.66
CA GLY A 59 -4.68 -21.29 -3.77
C GLY A 59 -3.56 -20.32 -4.13
N ALA A 60 -3.77 -19.01 -4.06
CA ALA A 60 -2.72 -18.03 -4.28
C ALA A 60 -1.73 -18.02 -3.09
N ASP A 61 -0.43 -17.86 -3.37
CA ASP A 61 0.59 -17.68 -2.34
C ASP A 61 0.58 -16.24 -1.84
N LEU A 62 0.17 -16.04 -0.58
CA LEU A 62 0.09 -14.70 0.01
C LEU A 62 1.45 -13.99 0.07
N ARG A 63 2.57 -14.73 0.04
CA ARG A 63 3.93 -14.17 -0.05
C ARG A 63 4.24 -13.56 -1.42
N HIS A 64 3.33 -13.68 -2.38
CA HIS A 64 3.36 -13.05 -3.69
C HIS A 64 2.10 -12.20 -3.92
N THR A 65 1.47 -11.72 -2.86
CA THR A 65 0.30 -10.83 -2.90
C THR A 65 0.66 -9.45 -2.37
N VAL A 66 0.36 -8.41 -3.14
CA VAL A 66 0.50 -7.00 -2.79
C VAL A 66 -0.87 -6.43 -2.45
N LEU A 67 -0.96 -5.79 -1.28
CA LEU A 67 -2.10 -4.99 -0.86
C LEU A 67 -1.77 -3.51 -1.07
N CYS A 68 -2.45 -2.88 -2.03
CA CYS A 68 -2.30 -1.46 -2.36
C CYS A 68 -2.98 -0.57 -1.32
N HIS A 69 -2.68 0.73 -1.39
CA HIS A 69 -3.32 1.79 -0.60
C HIS A 69 -3.29 1.52 0.90
N MET A 70 -2.16 1.03 1.42
CA MET A 70 -2.00 0.80 2.86
C MET A 70 -1.82 2.12 3.63
N ASN A 71 -1.53 3.23 2.95
CA ASN A 71 -1.32 4.54 3.57
C ASN A 71 -2.45 4.94 4.54
N PRO A 72 -3.75 4.93 4.17
CA PRO A 72 -4.79 5.46 5.05
C PRO A 72 -5.04 4.60 6.30
N SER A 73 -4.52 3.38 6.33
CA SER A 73 -4.52 2.53 7.52
C SER A 73 -3.33 2.76 8.47
N PHE A 74 -2.47 3.78 8.25
CA PHE A 74 -1.22 4.03 8.99
C PHE A 74 -1.36 4.03 10.52
N ALA A 75 -2.51 4.45 11.05
CA ALA A 75 -2.76 4.51 12.49
C ALA A 75 -3.14 3.14 13.08
N ASP A 76 -3.60 2.20 12.26
CA ASP A 76 -4.04 0.86 12.65
C ASP A 76 -2.91 -0.16 12.52
N LYS A 77 -1.96 -0.04 13.45
CA LYS A 77 -0.75 -0.87 13.49
C LYS A 77 -1.07 -2.36 13.60
N ARG A 78 -2.14 -2.70 14.33
CA ARG A 78 -2.54 -4.10 14.52
C ARG A 78 -2.94 -4.71 13.19
N TYR A 79 -3.84 -4.05 12.46
CA TYR A 79 -4.27 -4.49 11.14
C TYR A 79 -3.10 -4.69 10.18
N GLN A 80 -2.20 -3.71 10.07
CA GLN A 80 -1.06 -3.80 9.16
C GLN A 80 -0.12 -4.96 9.54
N ARG A 81 0.19 -5.12 10.83
CA ARG A 81 1.02 -6.25 11.31
C ARG A 81 0.36 -7.59 11.03
N GLU A 82 -0.92 -7.74 11.30
CA GLU A 82 -1.64 -9.00 11.06
C GLU A 82 -1.66 -9.36 9.57
N LEU A 83 -1.76 -8.38 8.66
CA LEU A 83 -1.64 -8.61 7.21
C LEU A 83 -0.22 -9.03 6.80
N ALA A 84 0.82 -8.33 7.27
CA ALA A 84 2.21 -8.68 6.97
C ALA A 84 2.61 -10.04 7.56
N GLN A 85 2.07 -10.41 8.73
CA GLN A 85 2.26 -11.73 9.34
C GLN A 85 1.71 -12.87 8.49
N ARG A 86 0.63 -12.62 7.75
CA ARG A 86 0.07 -13.58 6.78
C ARG A 86 0.93 -13.71 5.52
N GLY A 87 1.98 -12.89 5.37
CA GLY A 87 2.95 -12.95 4.28
C GLY A 87 2.71 -11.91 3.18
N ALA A 88 1.62 -11.15 3.22
CA ALA A 88 1.32 -10.15 2.19
C ALA A 88 2.31 -8.98 2.23
N PHE A 89 2.58 -8.39 1.06
CA PHE A 89 3.24 -7.10 0.96
C PHE A 89 2.25 -5.98 1.27
N LEU A 90 2.71 -5.01 2.04
CA LEU A 90 2.00 -3.77 2.34
C LEU A 90 2.57 -2.67 1.47
N GLU A 91 1.79 -2.21 0.49
CA GLU A 91 2.22 -1.15 -0.40
C GLU A 91 1.73 0.21 0.08
N TYR A 92 2.71 1.07 0.39
CA TYR A 92 2.49 2.49 0.58
C TYR A 92 2.70 3.20 -0.75
N ASP A 93 1.67 3.15 -1.60
CA ASP A 93 1.68 3.72 -2.94
C ASP A 93 1.20 5.16 -3.00
N MET A 94 0.67 5.74 -1.92
CA MET A 94 0.18 7.13 -1.91
C MET A 94 1.26 8.14 -1.45
N ILE A 95 2.56 7.85 -1.58
CA ILE A 95 3.62 8.75 -1.09
C ILE A 95 3.64 10.06 -1.89
N GLY A 96 3.63 11.19 -1.19
CA GLY A 96 3.55 12.53 -1.77
C GLY A 96 2.15 12.92 -2.23
N MET A 97 1.12 12.11 -1.95
CA MET A 97 -0.26 12.41 -2.25
C MET A 97 -0.89 13.24 -1.14
N SER A 98 -1.35 14.45 -1.46
CA SER A 98 -1.97 15.37 -0.51
C SER A 98 -3.39 15.76 -0.95
N TYR A 99 -4.19 14.78 -1.36
CA TYR A 99 -5.55 15.00 -1.85
C TYR A 99 -6.61 14.74 -0.79
N TYR A 100 -7.67 15.54 -0.83
CA TYR A 100 -8.93 15.25 -0.16
C TYR A 100 -9.86 14.58 -1.18
N TYR A 101 -10.26 13.35 -0.88
CA TYR A 101 -11.20 12.56 -1.68
C TYR A 101 -12.62 12.89 -1.20
N ALA A 102 -13.34 13.69 -2.00
CA ALA A 102 -14.65 14.20 -1.61
C ALA A 102 -15.74 13.11 -1.59
N ASP A 103 -15.61 12.11 -2.46
CA ASP A 103 -16.46 10.92 -2.53
C ASP A 103 -16.27 10.00 -1.32
N GLU A 104 -15.03 9.86 -0.85
CA GLU A 104 -14.70 9.09 0.37
C GLU A 104 -14.82 9.94 1.65
N SER A 105 -15.00 11.26 1.49
CA SER A 105 -14.95 12.26 2.57
C SER A 105 -13.71 12.12 3.45
N ALA A 106 -12.55 11.89 2.81
CA ALA A 106 -11.33 11.50 3.51
C ALA A 106 -10.06 12.17 2.95
N GLN A 107 -9.09 12.39 3.84
CA GLN A 107 -7.82 13.04 3.52
C GLN A 107 -6.72 11.98 3.34
N SER A 108 -5.91 12.14 2.28
CA SER A 108 -4.68 11.37 2.10
C SER A 108 -3.73 11.62 3.28
N PRO A 109 -3.12 10.57 3.87
CA PRO A 109 -2.14 10.75 4.94
C PRO A 109 -0.94 11.56 4.50
N SER A 110 -0.37 12.33 5.41
CA SER A 110 0.90 13.01 5.18
C SER A 110 2.06 12.04 5.07
N ASP A 111 3.13 12.44 4.38
CA ASP A 111 4.37 11.66 4.33
C ASP A 111 5.00 11.46 5.71
N GLU A 112 4.79 12.38 6.66
CA GLU A 112 5.26 12.19 8.04
C GLU A 112 4.51 11.09 8.78
N GLU A 113 3.21 10.92 8.52
CA GLU A 113 2.40 9.84 9.07
C GLU A 113 2.80 8.50 8.46
N ASN A 114 2.96 8.47 7.12
CA ASN A 114 3.44 7.30 6.40
C ASN A 114 4.84 6.87 6.89
N ALA A 115 5.78 7.81 7.02
CA ALA A 115 7.15 7.54 7.49
C ALA A 115 7.17 6.96 8.91
N ARG A 116 6.33 7.49 9.80
CA ARG A 116 6.20 6.97 11.17
C ARG A 116 5.67 5.55 11.18
N ALA A 117 4.60 5.26 10.43
CA ALA A 117 4.02 3.92 10.38
C ALA A 117 4.98 2.89 9.75
N ILE A 118 5.63 3.25 8.64
CA ILE A 118 6.65 2.40 7.99
C ILE A 118 7.82 2.13 8.94
N ARG A 119 8.30 3.15 9.66
CA ARG A 119 9.39 2.95 10.62
C ARG A 119 9.02 1.95 11.71
N GLU A 120 7.80 2.01 12.22
CA GLU A 120 7.33 1.08 13.25
C GLU A 120 7.21 -0.35 12.70
N LEU A 121 6.70 -0.54 11.47
CA LEU A 121 6.68 -1.86 10.82
C LEU A 121 8.09 -2.42 10.63
N ILE A 122 9.06 -1.58 10.30
CA ILE A 122 10.48 -1.96 10.19
C ILE A 122 11.03 -2.37 11.57
N ASP A 123 10.75 -1.59 12.62
CA ASP A 123 11.18 -1.89 13.99
C ASP A 123 10.59 -3.23 14.49
N ASP A 124 9.40 -3.60 14.00
CA ASP A 124 8.73 -4.88 14.28
C ASP A 124 9.20 -6.04 13.37
N GLY A 125 10.11 -5.78 12.42
CA GLY A 125 10.74 -6.80 11.57
C GLY A 125 10.09 -7.05 10.20
N TYR A 126 9.14 -6.22 9.76
CA TYR A 126 8.43 -6.40 8.49
C TYR A 126 9.05 -5.65 7.29
N ILE A 127 10.33 -5.27 7.37
CA ILE A 127 11.00 -4.48 6.30
C ILE A 127 10.93 -5.17 4.93
N GLN A 128 10.92 -6.51 4.88
CA GLN A 128 10.88 -7.26 3.63
C GLN A 128 9.48 -7.32 3.01
N GLN A 129 8.45 -6.83 3.69
CA GLN A 129 7.07 -6.81 3.25
C GLN A 129 6.59 -5.40 2.86
N ILE A 130 7.44 -4.38 2.94
CA ILE A 130 7.05 -2.99 2.68
C ILE A 130 7.44 -2.60 1.25
N LEU A 131 6.47 -2.11 0.48
CA LEU A 131 6.67 -1.52 -0.85
C LEU A 131 6.30 -0.03 -0.82
N LEU A 132 6.99 0.77 -1.65
CA LEU A 132 6.77 2.22 -1.74
C LEU A 132 6.55 2.61 -3.21
N SER A 133 5.51 3.39 -3.46
CA SER A 133 5.18 3.97 -4.78
C SER A 133 4.50 5.33 -4.62
N GLN A 134 4.04 5.95 -5.71
CA GLN A 134 3.33 7.24 -5.70
C GLN A 134 1.94 7.22 -6.36
N ASP A 135 1.53 6.08 -6.91
CA ASP A 135 0.25 5.88 -7.60
C ASP A 135 -0.11 7.06 -8.52
N VAL A 136 0.73 7.32 -9.52
CA VAL A 136 0.54 8.49 -10.38
C VAL A 136 -0.58 8.22 -11.39
N PHE A 137 -1.81 8.58 -11.02
CA PHE A 137 -3.02 8.32 -11.83
C PHE A 137 -3.66 9.59 -12.41
N LEU A 138 -3.33 10.78 -11.89
CA LEU A 138 -3.84 12.07 -12.39
C LEU A 138 -2.77 12.89 -13.11
N LYS A 139 -3.17 13.63 -14.16
CA LYS A 139 -2.26 14.57 -14.86
C LYS A 139 -1.63 15.58 -13.89
N THR A 140 -2.39 16.05 -12.91
CA THR A 140 -1.95 17.02 -11.89
C THR A 140 -0.87 16.48 -10.96
N MET A 141 -0.65 15.16 -10.90
CA MET A 141 0.45 14.55 -10.15
C MET A 141 1.78 14.62 -10.90
N LEU A 142 1.78 14.90 -12.21
CA LEU A 142 3.01 15.05 -12.97
C LEU A 142 3.66 16.41 -12.70
N THR A 143 4.98 16.41 -12.60
CA THR A 143 5.80 17.63 -12.40
C THR A 143 5.55 18.73 -13.42
N ARG A 144 5.22 18.37 -14.67
CA ARG A 144 4.85 19.30 -15.74
C ARG A 144 3.61 20.14 -15.40
N TYR A 145 2.71 19.60 -14.58
CA TYR A 145 1.47 20.24 -14.16
C TYR A 145 1.52 20.71 -12.70
N GLY A 146 2.72 20.80 -12.10
CA GLY A 146 2.92 21.25 -10.72
C GLY A 146 2.84 20.16 -9.66
N GLY A 147 2.71 18.88 -10.06
CA GLY A 147 2.71 17.75 -9.15
C GLY A 147 4.09 17.44 -8.54
N PRO A 148 4.12 16.60 -7.49
CA PRO A 148 5.36 16.26 -6.79
C PRO A 148 6.37 15.55 -7.71
N ARG A 149 7.67 15.74 -7.43
CA ARG A 149 8.75 15.09 -8.20
C ARG A 149 8.93 13.65 -7.72
N LEU A 150 8.54 12.68 -8.55
CA LEU A 150 8.63 11.23 -8.29
C LEU A 150 9.91 10.80 -7.54
N TRP A 151 11.08 11.19 -8.03
CA TRP A 151 12.37 10.72 -7.52
C TRP A 151 12.86 11.44 -6.25
N LEU A 152 12.41 12.68 -6.01
CA LEU A 152 12.88 13.47 -4.86
C LEU A 152 12.06 13.20 -3.60
N HIS A 153 10.78 12.89 -3.72
CA HIS A 153 9.94 12.59 -2.56
C HIS A 153 10.28 11.25 -1.92
N THR A 154 10.45 10.18 -2.71
CA THR A 154 10.85 8.86 -2.16
C THR A 154 12.26 8.87 -1.58
N GLN A 155 13.23 9.58 -2.19
CA GLN A 155 14.57 9.70 -1.60
C GLN A 155 14.59 10.57 -0.34
N ALA A 156 13.83 11.67 -0.29
CA ALA A 156 13.72 12.50 0.91
C ALA A 156 13.01 11.75 2.04
N PHE A 157 11.97 10.98 1.71
CA PHE A 157 11.24 10.10 2.62
C PHE A 157 12.17 9.04 3.26
N CYS A 158 13.06 8.43 2.45
CA CYS A 158 14.02 7.44 2.93
C CYS A 158 15.32 8.03 3.52
N SER A 159 15.51 9.36 3.51
CA SER A 159 16.77 9.98 3.95
C SER A 159 16.78 10.31 5.45
N PRO A 160 17.82 9.91 6.21
CA PRO A 160 17.92 10.14 7.66
C PRO A 160 18.04 11.62 8.10
N SER A 161 18.02 12.58 7.18
CA SER A 161 18.11 14.02 7.47
C SER A 161 16.89 14.61 8.18
N ALA A 162 15.78 13.86 8.32
CA ALA A 162 14.58 14.29 9.05
C ALA A 162 14.65 14.03 10.58
N ALA A 163 15.74 13.44 11.10
CA ALA A 163 15.90 13.27 12.54
C ALA A 163 16.12 14.65 13.22
N PRO A 164 15.35 15.02 14.26
CA PRO A 164 15.58 16.27 14.98
C PRO A 164 16.99 16.26 15.56
N ARG A 165 17.81 17.25 15.18
CA ARG A 165 19.15 17.45 15.74
C ARG A 165 19.02 17.59 17.25
N ARG A 166 19.48 16.60 18.00
CA ARG A 166 19.67 16.71 19.46
C ARG A 166 20.52 17.96 19.72
N GLN A 167 19.94 18.95 20.37
CA GLN A 167 20.70 20.06 20.95
C GLN A 167 21.70 19.44 21.93
N ARG A 168 22.99 19.54 21.61
CA ARG A 168 24.06 19.28 22.56
C ARG A 168 23.92 20.31 23.67
N ARG A 169 23.50 19.88 24.86
CA ARG A 169 23.70 20.67 26.08
C ARG A 169 25.21 20.77 26.29
N THR A 170 25.75 21.96 26.06
CA THR A 170 27.06 22.34 26.58
C THR A 170 26.94 22.46 28.10
N THR A 171 27.76 21.69 28.80
CA THR A 171 28.07 21.85 30.22
C THR A 171 28.70 23.21 30.50
#